data_AF-A0A9D0W442-F1
#
_entry.id   AF-A0A9D0W442-F1
#
_cell.length_a   1.000
_cell.length_b   1.000
_cell.length_c   1.000
_cell.angle_alpha   90.00
_cell.angle_beta   90.00
_cell.angle_gamma   90.00
#
_symmetry.space_group_name_H-M   'P 1'
#
loop_
_entity.id
_entity.type
_entity.pdbx_description
1 polymer ?
#
loop_
_entity_poly.entity_id
_entity_poly.type
_entity_poly.pdbx_seq_one_letter_code
_entity_poly.pdbx_strand_id
1 'polypeptide(L)' 'MAKRFRGYLPVVVDVETAGFDYQNNALLELGAVLIEMDEEGKLKPGASFSVQVEPFEGATFNPDSLKITGIDP' A
#
# COMPACT_ATOMS: atom_id res chain seq x y z
N MET A 1 3.93 -12.59 18.70
CA MET A 1 3.10 -12.36 17.49
C MET A 1 2.16 -13.51 17.10
N ALA A 2 2.65 -14.71 16.74
CA ALA A 2 1.83 -15.79 16.15
C ALA A 2 0.52 -16.12 16.89
N LYS A 3 0.52 -16.16 18.23
CA LYS A 3 -0.71 -16.42 19.01
C LYS A 3 -1.75 -15.30 18.93
N ARG A 4 -1.35 -14.04 18.71
CA ARG A 4 -2.23 -12.86 18.73
C ARG A 4 -3.16 -12.79 17.52
N PHE A 5 -2.68 -13.26 16.37
CA PHE A 5 -3.40 -13.27 15.09
C PHE A 5 -3.45 -14.68 14.47
N ARG A 6 -3.42 -15.73 15.30
CA ARG A 6 -3.58 -17.14 14.89
C ARG A 6 -2.64 -17.58 13.75
N GLY A 7 -1.41 -17.07 13.77
CA GLY A 7 -0.37 -17.38 12.79
C GLY A 7 -0.24 -16.35 11.66
N TYR A 8 -1.17 -15.40 11.53
CA TYR A 8 -1.03 -14.31 10.55
C TYR A 8 -0.02 -13.25 10.99
N LEU A 9 0.71 -12.70 10.02
CA LEU A 9 1.57 -11.52 10.17
C LEU A 9 0.79 -10.30 9.64
N PRO A 10 0.40 -9.34 10.51
CA PRO A 10 -0.23 -8.12 10.05
C PRO A 10 0.76 -7.24 9.28
N VAL A 11 0.30 -6.67 8.17
CA VAL A 11 1.05 -5.71 7.35
C VAL A 11 0.10 -4.55 7.05
N VAL A 12 0.53 -3.33 7.35
CA VAL A 12 -0.19 -2.11 6.95
C VAL A 12 0.17 -1.84 5.50
N VAL A 13 -0.82 -1.56 4.67
CA VAL A 13 -0.64 -1.25 3.25
C VAL A 13 -1.43 0.00 2.93
N ASP A 14 -0.81 0.88 2.17
CA ASP A 14 -1.43 2.05 1.55
C ASP A 14 -1.03 2.09 0.07
N VAL A 15 -1.92 2.59 -0.78
CA VAL A 15 -1.72 2.61 -2.23
C VAL A 15 -2.24 3.90 -2.83
N GLU A 16 -1.49 4.43 -3.78
CA GLU A 16 -1.93 5.53 -4.63
C GLU A 16 -2.30 4.99 -6.00
N THR A 17 -3.43 5.42 -6.54
CA THR A 17 -4.00 4.86 -7.78
C THR A 17 -4.40 5.97 -8.73
N ALA A 18 -4.46 5.64 -10.03
CA ALA A 18 -4.93 6.54 -11.07
C ALA A 18 -6.46 6.67 -11.10
N GLY A 19 -7.19 6.15 -10.11
CA GLY A 19 -8.65 6.19 -10.04
C GLY A 19 -9.24 5.09 -9.15
N PHE A 20 -10.56 5.13 -8.94
CA PHE A 20 -11.27 4.24 -8.01
C PHE A 20 -11.60 2.84 -8.57
N ASP A 21 -11.51 2.63 -9.89
CA ASP A 21 -11.79 1.34 -10.51
C ASP A 21 -10.54 0.47 -10.49
N TYR A 22 -10.49 -0.47 -9.55
CA TYR A 22 -9.35 -1.37 -9.35
C TYR A 22 -9.06 -2.29 -10.55
N GLN A 23 -9.98 -2.46 -11.50
CA GLN A 23 -9.76 -3.29 -12.67
C GLN A 23 -9.10 -2.52 -13.81
N ASN A 24 -9.38 -1.22 -13.91
CA ASN A 24 -9.02 -0.41 -15.07
C ASN A 24 -8.01 0.70 -14.74
N ASN A 25 -7.95 1.19 -13.50
CA ASN A 25 -7.04 2.25 -13.10
C ASN A 25 -5.70 1.69 -12.61
N ALA A 26 -4.61 2.37 -12.96
CA ALA A 26 -3.26 1.97 -12.57
C ALA A 26 -3.06 2.07 -11.05
N LEU A 27 -2.30 1.13 -10.49
CA LEU A 27 -1.57 1.34 -9.23
C LEU A 27 -0.33 2.17 -9.54
N LEU A 28 -0.09 3.23 -8.78
CA LEU A 28 0.98 4.20 -9.02
C LEU A 28 2.04 4.21 -7.91
N GLU A 29 1.63 3.99 -6.66
CA GLU A 29 2.56 3.85 -5.53
C GLU A 29 2.02 2.80 -4.55
N LEU A 30 2.93 2.09 -3.88
CA LEU A 30 2.59 1.19 -2.78
C LEU A 30 3.52 1.44 -1.59
N GLY A 31 2.92 1.70 -0.43
CA GLY A 31 3.57 1.71 0.88
C GLY A 31 3.19 0.47 1.67
N ALA A 32 4.16 -0.16 2.36
CA ALA A 32 3.90 -1.27 3.25
C ALA A 32 4.74 -1.18 4.54
N VAL A 33 4.13 -1.48 5.69
CA VAL A 33 4.81 -1.50 6.99
C VAL A 33 4.49 -2.81 7.71
N LEU A 34 5.52 -3.59 8.02
CA LEU A 34 5.36 -4.80 8.82
C LEU A 34 4.98 -4.42 10.25
N ILE A 35 4.11 -5.20 10.88
CA ILE A 35 3.82 -5.04 12.31
C ILE A 35 4.68 -6.01 13.12
N GLU A 36 5.42 -5.46 14.07
CA GLU A 36 6.21 -6.20 15.05
C GLU A 36 5.55 -6.17 16.42
N MET A 37 6.01 -7.03 17.32
CA MET A 37 5.58 -7.08 18.71
C MET A 37 6.81 -7.10 19.60
N ASP A 38 6.88 -6.18 20.55
CA ASP A 38 7.97 -6.15 21.52
C ASP A 38 7.82 -7.24 22.60
N GLU A 39 8.79 -7.31 23.51
CA GLU A 39 8.84 -8.30 24.59
C GLU A 39 7.68 -8.15 25.59
N GLU A 40 7.10 -6.96 25.72
CA GLU A 40 5.92 -6.68 26.55
C GLU A 40 4.60 -7.08 25.85
N GLY A 41 4.66 -7.52 24.60
CA GLY A 41 3.49 -7.89 23.80
C GLY A 41 2.77 -6.71 23.14
N LYS A 42 3.35 -5.51 23.12
CA LYS A 42 2.78 -4.34 22.44
C LYS A 42 3.15 -4.34 20.96
N LEU A 43 2.22 -3.90 20.12
CA LEU A 43 2.43 -3.80 18.68
C LEU A 43 3.16 -2.51 18.35
N LYS A 44 4.09 -2.57 17.40
CA LYS A 44 4.83 -1.42 16.90
C LYS A 44 5.07 -1.53 15.38
N PRO A 45 5.29 -0.40 14.68
CA PRO A 45 5.82 -0.43 13.32
C PRO A 45 7.19 -1.13 13.28
N GLY A 46 7.36 -2.01 12.31
CA GLY A 46 8.62 -2.67 11.96
C GLY A 46 9.22 -2.07 10.69
N ALA A 47 9.75 -2.93 9.82
CA ALA A 47 10.29 -2.52 8.53
C ALA A 47 9.23 -1.85 7.63
N SER A 48 9.63 -0.76 6.98
CA SER A 48 8.81 0.02 6.04
C SER A 48 9.37 -0.09 4.62
N PHE A 49 8.47 -0.15 3.65
CA PHE A 49 8.74 -0.23 2.23
C PHE A 49 7.88 0.81 1.50
N SER A 50 8.43 1.42 0.46
CA SER A 50 7.70 2.29 -0.47
C SER A 50 8.28 2.06 -1.86
N VAL A 51 7.41 2.00 -2.86
CA VAL A 51 7.79 1.77 -4.26
C VAL A 51 6.83 2.50 -5.20
N GLN A 52 7.39 3.15 -6.22
CA GLN A 52 6.64 3.64 -7.37
C GLN A 52 6.39 2.48 -8.32
N VAL A 53 5.18 2.39 -8.86
CA VAL A 53 4.73 1.28 -9.69
C VAL A 53 4.50 1.78 -11.11
N GLU A 54 5.17 1.17 -12.08
CA GLU A 54 4.93 1.46 -13.49
C GLU A 54 3.50 1.03 -13.88
N PRO A 55 2.71 1.90 -14.54
CA PRO A 55 1.37 1.55 -14.98
C PRO A 55 1.36 0.34 -15.93
N PHE A 56 0.37 -0.53 -15.78
CA PHE A 56 0.19 -1.65 -16.70
C PHE A 56 -0.31 -1.16 -18.08
N GLU A 57 -0.05 -1.96 -19.12
CA GLU A 57 -0.47 -1.62 -20.48
C GLU A 57 -1.99 -1.48 -20.59
N GLY A 58 -2.46 -0.35 -21.13
CA GLY A 58 -3.89 -0.06 -21.28
C GLY A 58 -4.57 0.47 -20.02
N ALA A 59 -3.82 0.77 -18.96
CA ALA A 59 -4.38 1.39 -17.77
C ALA A 59 -5.05 2.75 -18.07
N THR A 60 -6.15 3.01 -17.37
CA THR A 60 -6.92 4.25 -17.47
C THR A 60 -6.50 5.22 -16.37
N PHE A 61 -6.37 6.50 -16.70
CA PHE A 61 -5.96 7.55 -15.77
C PHE A 61 -7.09 8.57 -15.58
N ASN A 62 -7.57 8.69 -14.35
CA ASN A 62 -8.52 9.72 -13.95
C ASN A 62 -7.75 11.03 -13.64
N PRO A 63 -8.00 12.12 -14.38
CA PRO A 63 -7.28 13.38 -14.16
C PRO A 63 -7.47 13.98 -12.77
N ASP A 64 -8.61 13.77 -12.11
CA ASP A 64 -8.86 14.30 -10.77
C ASP A 64 -8.12 13.49 -9.70
N SER A 65 -8.00 12.17 -9.89
CA SER A 65 -7.16 11.34 -9.02
C SER A 65 -5.69 11.76 -9.13
N LEU A 66 -5.16 11.97 -10.34
CA LEU A 66 -3.78 12.45 -10.53
C LEU A 66 -3.54 13.83 -9.93
N LYS A 67 -4.52 14.74 -9.94
CA LYS A 67 -4.41 16.04 -9.25
C LYS A 67 -4.35 15.89 -7.73
N ILE A 68 -5.07 14.91 -7.18
CA ILE A 68 -5.10 14.66 -5.73
C ILE A 68 -3.77 14.04 -5.28
N THR A 69 -3.29 13.02 -6.00
CA THR A 69 -2.02 12.34 -5.65
C THR A 69 -0.80 13.19 -6.00
N GLY A 70 -0.90 14.05 -7.02
CA GLY A 70 0.22 14.85 -7.53
C GLY A 70 1.26 14.05 -8.31
N ILE A 71 0.93 12.80 -8.69
CA ILE A 71 1.81 11.89 -9.42
C ILE A 71 1.71 12.18 -10.93
N ASP A 72 2.86 12.26 -11.60
CA ASP A 72 3.01 12.31 -13.06
C ASP A 72 3.55 10.95 -13.55
N PRO A 73 2.67 10.03 -13.96
CA PRO A 73 2.99 8.61 -14.20
C PRO A 73 3.66 8.31 -15.55
#